data_AF-A0A397JRW7-F1
#
_entry.id   AF-A0A397JRW7-F1
#
_cell.length_a   1.000
_cell.length_b   1.000
_cell.length_c   1.000
_cell.angle_alpha   90.00
_cell.angle_beta   90.00
_cell.angle_gamma   90.00
#
_symmetry.space_group_name_H-M   'P 1'
#
loop_
_entity.id
_entity.type
_entity.pdbx_description
1 polymer ?
#
loop_
_entity_poly.entity_id
_entity_poly.type
_entity_poly.pdbx_seq_one_letter_code
_entity_poly.pdbx_strand_id
1 'polypeptide(L)'
;MWSDCINPSACKRLIAKYSQVFKNLIQVTRTIPNSAIRHPGIYNLKSISELQNESQINGLIHRLNDTGVVGTSTFIRLKDLQLLNWEPTNILINNKVKLNTNDNLSGQILNTAHSFGINFQGPRIKGGRLN
;
A
#
# COMPACT_ATOMS: atom_id res chain seq x y z
N MET A 1 11.33 -4.52 8.36
CA MET A 1 10.57 -5.69 8.86
C MET A 1 9.09 -5.32 8.85
N TRP A 2 8.38 -5.57 7.75
CA TRP A 2 6.91 -5.51 7.67
C TRP A 2 6.46 -6.79 6.97
N SER A 3 6.58 -7.86 7.74
CA SER A 3 5.87 -9.09 7.50
C SER A 3 4.57 -8.98 8.30
N ASP A 4 3.49 -9.53 7.78
CA ASP A 4 2.31 -9.97 8.54
C ASP A 4 1.21 -8.88 8.70
N CYS A 5 -0.01 -8.99 8.16
CA CYS A 5 -0.74 -10.21 7.90
C CYS A 5 -0.57 -11.15 9.11
N ILE A 6 -0.86 -10.66 10.32
CA ILE A 6 -0.93 -11.35 11.63
C ILE A 6 -0.40 -12.79 11.51
N ASN A 7 0.92 -13.02 11.60
CA ASN A 7 1.60 -14.29 11.34
C ASN A 7 1.27 -14.93 9.95
N PRO A 8 2.24 -15.20 9.05
CA PRO A 8 1.98 -15.73 7.71
C PRO A 8 1.13 -17.00 7.71
N SER A 9 1.29 -17.84 8.75
CA SER A 9 0.50 -19.06 8.94
C SER A 9 -0.95 -18.77 9.31
N ALA A 10 -1.22 -17.80 10.20
CA ALA A 10 -2.58 -17.43 10.58
C ALA A 10 -3.29 -16.71 9.44
N CYS A 11 -2.56 -15.92 8.66
CA CYS A 11 -3.04 -15.33 7.43
C CYS A 11 -3.41 -16.37 6.35
N LYS A 12 -2.56 -17.37 6.12
CA LYS A 12 -2.88 -18.51 5.23
C LYS A 12 -4.13 -19.24 5.70
N ARG A 13 -4.26 -19.46 7.00
CA ARG A 13 -5.44 -20.09 7.62
C ARG A 13 -6.71 -19.24 7.43
N LEU A 14 -6.60 -17.93 7.60
CA LEU A 14 -7.71 -17.00 7.41
C LEU A 14 -8.16 -16.98 5.95
N ILE A 15 -7.21 -16.90 5.01
CA ILE A 15 -7.49 -16.94 3.57
C ILE A 15 -8.10 -18.27 3.15
N ALA A 16 -7.65 -19.39 3.71
CA ALA A 16 -8.23 -20.70 3.43
C ALA A 16 -9.71 -20.76 3.85
N LYS A 17 -10.03 -20.28 5.07
CA LYS A 17 -11.42 -20.18 5.55
C LYS A 17 -12.24 -19.23 4.69
N TYR A 18 -11.71 -18.05 4.39
CA TYR A 18 -12.38 -17.06 3.54
C TYR A 18 -12.67 -17.61 2.15
N SER A 19 -11.69 -18.29 1.52
CA SER A 19 -11.87 -18.90 0.21
C SER A 19 -12.93 -20.00 0.24
N GLN A 20 -13.00 -20.79 1.31
CA GLN A 20 -14.03 -21.82 1.44
C GLN A 20 -15.44 -21.23 1.59
N VAL A 21 -15.59 -20.18 2.41
CA VAL A 21 -16.85 -19.45 2.54
C VAL A 21 -17.26 -18.84 1.21
N PHE A 22 -16.32 -18.21 0.50
CA PHE A 22 -16.57 -17.65 -0.82
C PHE A 22 -17.06 -18.73 -1.80
N LYS A 23 -16.36 -19.88 -1.90
CA LYS A 23 -16.78 -21.00 -2.77
C LYS A 23 -18.20 -21.47 -2.46
N ASN A 24 -18.55 -21.58 -1.19
CA ASN A 24 -19.88 -21.99 -0.77
C ASN A 24 -20.94 -20.95 -1.19
N LEU A 25 -20.64 -19.65 -1.08
CA LEU A 25 -21.55 -18.57 -1.46
C LEU A 25 -21.83 -18.54 -2.97
N ILE A 26 -20.80 -18.75 -3.80
CA ILE A 26 -20.96 -18.78 -5.26
C ILE A 26 -21.38 -20.17 -5.78
N GLN A 27 -21.70 -21.11 -4.88
CA GLN A 27 -22.14 -22.47 -5.18
C GLN A 27 -21.20 -23.26 -6.12
N VAL A 28 -19.91 -22.96 -6.08
CA VAL A 28 -18.94 -23.70 -6.89
C VAL A 28 -18.41 -24.94 -6.17
N THR A 29 -17.97 -25.91 -6.96
CA THR A 29 -17.39 -27.15 -6.45
C THR A 29 -16.21 -26.87 -5.54
N ARG A 30 -16.17 -27.53 -4.37
CA ARG A 30 -15.07 -27.41 -3.39
C ARG A 30 -13.69 -27.68 -4.02
N THR A 31 -13.66 -28.53 -5.06
CA THR A 31 -12.48 -28.96 -5.81
C THR A 31 -11.92 -27.91 -6.76
N ILE A 32 -12.61 -26.77 -6.99
CA ILE A 32 -12.06 -25.70 -7.82
C ILE A 32 -10.71 -25.24 -7.24
N PRO A 33 -9.65 -25.21 -8.05
CA PRO A 33 -8.33 -24.82 -7.57
C PRO A 33 -8.32 -23.36 -7.14
N ASN A 34 -7.61 -23.05 -6.06
CA ASN A 34 -7.51 -21.67 -5.55
C ASN A 34 -6.90 -20.71 -6.58
N SER A 35 -6.10 -21.22 -7.53
CA SER A 35 -5.58 -20.44 -8.66
C SER A 35 -6.70 -19.90 -9.56
N ALA A 36 -7.73 -20.69 -9.86
CA ALA A 36 -8.87 -20.23 -10.66
C ALA A 36 -9.66 -19.13 -9.96
N ILE A 37 -9.80 -19.22 -8.64
CA ILE A 37 -10.53 -18.22 -7.85
C ILE A 37 -9.76 -16.89 -7.76
N ARG A 38 -8.43 -16.94 -7.70
CA ARG A 38 -7.58 -15.75 -7.69
C ARG A 38 -7.30 -15.19 -9.07
N HIS A 39 -7.61 -15.93 -10.13
CA HIS A 39 -7.31 -15.51 -11.48
C HIS A 39 -8.10 -14.24 -11.84
N PRO A 40 -7.46 -13.16 -12.33
CA PRO A 40 -8.13 -11.91 -12.65
C PRO A 40 -9.27 -12.05 -13.67
N GLY A 41 -9.15 -13.01 -14.59
CA GLY A 41 -10.15 -13.29 -15.62
C GLY A 41 -11.29 -14.23 -15.21
N ILE A 42 -11.36 -14.67 -13.95
CA ILE A 42 -12.44 -15.55 -13.48
C ILE A 42 -13.18 -14.90 -12.31
N TYR A 43 -12.63 -15.00 -11.10
CA TYR A 43 -13.25 -14.42 -9.90
C TYR A 43 -12.43 -13.29 -9.25
N ASN A 44 -11.16 -13.13 -9.65
CA ASN A 44 -10.26 -12.08 -9.17
C ASN A 44 -10.28 -11.90 -7.63
N LEU A 45 -10.37 -13.01 -6.88
CA LEU A 45 -10.45 -12.94 -5.43
C LEU A 45 -9.11 -12.47 -4.86
N LYS A 46 -9.07 -11.22 -4.41
CA LYS A 46 -7.89 -10.64 -3.76
C LYS A 46 -7.63 -11.31 -2.42
N SER A 47 -6.37 -11.54 -2.12
CA SER A 47 -5.92 -11.95 -0.80
C SER A 47 -6.06 -10.81 0.21
N ILE A 48 -6.10 -11.17 1.49
CA ILE A 48 -6.21 -10.20 2.58
C ILE A 48 -5.00 -9.25 2.61
N SER A 49 -3.81 -9.76 2.26
CA SER A 49 -2.59 -8.95 2.15
C SER A 49 -2.71 -7.90 1.05
N GLU A 50 -3.23 -8.29 -0.12
CA GLU A 50 -3.46 -7.35 -1.23
C GLU A 50 -4.48 -6.27 -0.85
N LEU A 51 -5.60 -6.65 -0.22
CA LEU A 51 -6.59 -5.70 0.26
C LEU A 51 -6.03 -4.73 1.31
N GLN A 52 -5.17 -5.22 2.20
CA GLN A 52 -4.48 -4.38 3.20
C GLN A 52 -3.52 -3.40 2.52
N ASN A 53 -2.70 -3.87 1.58
CA ASN A 53 -1.79 -3.00 0.83
C ASN A 53 -2.56 -1.92 0.07
N GLU A 54 -3.62 -2.28 -0.65
CA GLU A 54 -4.49 -1.32 -1.36
C GLU A 54 -5.11 -0.30 -0.41
N SER A 55 -5.64 -0.74 0.72
CA SER A 55 -6.22 0.14 1.74
C SER A 55 -5.21 1.14 2.30
N GLN A 56 -3.99 0.68 2.62
CA GLN A 56 -2.93 1.53 3.15
C GLN A 56 -2.43 2.54 2.11
N ILE A 57 -2.24 2.09 0.87
CA ILE A 57 -1.85 2.97 -0.26
C ILE A 57 -2.92 4.02 -0.49
N ASN A 58 -4.20 3.64 -0.54
CA ASN A 58 -5.31 4.57 -0.68
C ASN A 58 -5.38 5.56 0.49
N GLY A 59 -5.16 5.09 1.73
CA GLY A 59 -5.09 5.96 2.90
C GLY A 59 -3.92 6.94 2.83
N LEU A 60 -2.77 6.54 2.29
CA LEU A 60 -1.66 7.46 2.03
C LEU A 60 -2.01 8.49 0.95
N ILE A 61 -2.63 8.08 -0.17
CA ILE A 61 -3.11 9.00 -1.22
C ILE A 61 -4.06 10.03 -0.62
N HIS A 62 -5.03 9.59 0.18
CA HIS A 62 -6.01 10.49 0.79
C HIS A 62 -5.35 11.51 1.72
N ARG A 63 -4.39 11.07 2.55
CA ARG A 63 -3.61 11.96 3.42
C ARG A 63 -2.75 12.94 2.61
N LEU A 64 -2.13 12.50 1.52
CA LEU A 64 -1.32 13.38 0.67
C LEU A 64 -2.16 14.44 -0.06
N ASN A 65 -3.43 14.13 -0.34
CA ASN A 65 -4.37 15.06 -0.96
C ASN A 65 -5.11 15.95 0.05
N ASP A 66 -4.96 15.70 1.35
CA ASP A 66 -5.58 16.51 2.39
C ASP A 66 -4.84 17.84 2.56
N THR A 67 -5.56 18.95 2.52
CA THR A 67 -5.01 20.30 2.76
C THR A 67 -4.97 20.69 4.24
N GLY A 68 -5.50 19.84 5.12
CA GLY A 68 -5.56 20.06 6.56
C GLY A 68 -4.29 19.63 7.31
N VAL A 69 -4.43 19.53 8.64
CA VAL A 69 -3.34 19.17 9.56
C VAL A 69 -2.81 17.76 9.30
N VAL A 70 -3.68 16.82 8.89
CA VAL A 70 -3.28 15.45 8.60
C VAL A 70 -2.39 15.39 7.35
N GLY A 71 -2.74 16.12 6.28
CA GLY A 71 -1.87 16.20 5.11
C GLY A 71 -0.55 16.92 5.38
N THR A 72 -0.60 18.01 6.15
CA THR A 72 0.60 18.78 6.51
C THR A 72 1.58 17.94 7.34
N SER A 73 1.09 17.25 8.38
CA SER A 73 1.91 16.35 9.21
C SER A 73 2.44 15.15 8.43
N THR A 74 1.66 14.62 7.49
CA THR A 74 2.10 13.55 6.59
C THR A 74 3.25 14.02 5.70
N PHE A 75 3.15 15.24 5.16
CA PHE A 75 4.19 15.83 4.32
C PHE A 75 5.50 16.07 5.12
N ILE A 76 5.40 16.60 6.33
CA ILE A 76 6.56 16.80 7.23
C ILE A 76 7.26 15.46 7.48
N ARG A 77 6.53 14.41 7.86
CA ARG A 77 7.10 13.06 8.10
C ARG A 77 7.81 12.48 6.88
N LEU A 78 7.32 12.77 5.67
CA LEU A 78 7.94 12.33 4.44
C LEU A 78 9.19 13.15 4.10
N LYS A 79 9.20 14.45 4.42
CA LYS A 79 10.39 15.29 4.29
C LYS A 79 11.48 14.89 5.27
N ASP A 80 11.13 14.61 6.52
CA ASP A 80 12.07 14.07 7.50
C ASP A 80 12.64 12.74 7.02
N LEU A 81 11.80 11.87 6.46
CA LEU A 81 12.25 10.60 5.88
C LEU A 81 13.20 10.80 4.69
N GLN A 82 12.91 11.75 3.81
CA GLN A 82 13.79 12.11 2.70
C GLN A 82 15.17 12.57 3.20
N LEU A 83 15.21 13.43 4.22
CA LEU A 83 16.44 13.91 4.83
C LEU A 83 17.23 12.79 5.50
N LEU A 84 16.56 11.90 6.24
CA LEU A 84 17.18 10.74 6.88
C LEU A 84 17.83 9.78 5.87
N ASN A 85 17.26 9.68 4.67
CA ASN A 85 17.79 8.83 3.59
C ASN A 85 18.75 9.58 2.65
N TRP A 86 19.06 10.85 2.93
CA TRP A 86 19.93 11.67 2.09
C TRP A 86 19.49 11.73 0.63
N GLU A 87 18.18 11.64 0.38
CA GLU A 87 17.64 11.57 -0.97
C GLU A 87 17.56 12.97 -1.60
N PRO A 88 18.32 13.25 -2.68
CA PRO A 88 18.35 14.57 -3.30
C PRO A 88 17.07 14.86 -4.09
N THR A 89 16.32 13.81 -4.45
CA THR A 89 15.10 13.90 -5.25
C THR A 89 13.86 13.65 -4.41
N ASN A 90 12.70 14.10 -4.90
CA ASN A 90 11.45 13.89 -4.20
C ASN A 90 11.13 12.38 -4.14
N ILE A 91 11.15 11.82 -2.92
CA ILE A 91 10.88 10.41 -2.64
C ILE A 91 9.48 9.96 -3.07
N LEU A 92 8.53 10.88 -3.31
CA LEU A 92 7.21 10.55 -3.85
C LEU A 92 7.27 10.09 -5.31
N ILE A 93 8.19 10.68 -6.08
CA ILE A 93 8.32 10.49 -7.53
C ILE A 93 9.42 9.47 -7.83
N ASN A 94 10.52 9.50 -7.07
CA ASN A 94 11.65 8.61 -7.30
C ASN A 94 11.40 7.22 -6.73
N ASN A 95 11.10 6.25 -7.60
CA ASN A 95 10.87 4.85 -7.24
C ASN A 95 12.13 3.98 -7.33
N LYS A 96 13.30 4.55 -7.65
CA LYS A 96 14.52 3.77 -7.92
C LYS A 96 15.21 3.25 -6.67
N VAL A 97 14.99 3.91 -5.52
CA VAL A 97 15.68 3.59 -4.27
C VAL A 97 14.67 3.19 -3.21
N LYS A 98 14.88 2.01 -2.63
CA LYS A 98 14.12 1.56 -1.45
C LYS A 98 14.58 2.36 -0.24
N LEU A 99 13.69 3.14 0.34
CA LEU A 99 14.01 3.98 1.49
C LEU A 99 14.20 3.14 2.74
N ASN A 100 15.16 3.50 3.58
CA ASN A 100 15.20 3.05 4.96
C ASN A 100 14.13 3.80 5.76
N THR A 101 13.15 3.06 6.25
CA THR A 101 11.96 3.65 6.85
C THR A 101 12.06 3.81 8.37
N ASN A 102 13.01 3.20 9.08
CA ASN A 102 13.14 3.26 10.55
C ASN A 102 11.74 3.28 11.27
N ASP A 103 10.89 2.31 10.93
CA ASP A 103 9.50 2.18 11.43
C ASP A 103 8.48 3.28 11.06
N ASN A 104 8.85 4.24 10.21
CA ASN A 104 7.93 5.19 9.59
C ASN A 104 6.94 4.47 8.65
N LEU A 105 5.68 4.40 9.09
CA LEU A 105 4.59 3.78 8.37
C LEU A 105 4.37 4.39 6.97
N SER A 106 4.37 5.71 6.85
CA SER A 106 4.18 6.38 5.55
C SER A 106 5.29 6.02 4.57
N GLY A 107 6.53 5.89 5.06
CA GLY A 107 7.67 5.46 4.26
C GLY A 107 7.56 4.01 3.78
N GLN A 108 7.03 3.11 4.61
CA GLN A 108 6.85 1.71 4.22
C GLN A 108 5.72 1.55 3.21
N ILE A 109 4.61 2.27 3.41
CA ILE A 109 3.51 2.31 2.45
C ILE A 109 4.02 2.86 1.12
N LEU A 110 4.88 3.88 1.13
CA LEU A 110 5.53 4.42 -0.06
C LEU A 110 6.42 3.39 -0.77
N ASN A 111 7.30 2.70 -0.03
CA ASN A 111 8.11 1.61 -0.58
C ASN A 111 7.25 0.49 -1.21
N THR A 112 6.15 0.13 -0.54
CA THR A 112 5.20 -0.87 -1.04
C THR A 112 4.51 -0.37 -2.32
N ALA A 113 4.07 0.89 -2.37
CA ALA A 113 3.47 1.49 -3.56
C ALA A 113 4.45 1.50 -4.75
N HIS A 114 5.70 1.87 -4.52
CA HIS A 114 6.76 1.82 -5.55
C HIS A 114 7.01 0.40 -6.05
N SER A 115 6.97 -0.61 -5.17
CA SER A 115 7.09 -2.02 -5.57
C SER A 115 5.96 -2.49 -6.49
N PHE A 116 4.79 -1.85 -6.41
CA PHE A 116 3.67 -2.06 -7.34
C PHE A 116 3.72 -1.16 -8.57
N GLY A 117 4.77 -0.34 -8.75
CA GLY A 117 4.91 0.59 -9.86
C GLY A 117 4.04 1.85 -9.75
N ILE A 118 3.47 2.12 -8.57
CA ILE A 118 2.64 3.30 -8.33
C ILE A 118 3.54 4.48 -8.00
N ASN A 119 3.54 5.50 -8.86
CA ASN A 119 4.28 6.74 -8.64
C ASN A 119 3.32 7.86 -8.23
N PHE A 120 3.72 8.66 -7.24
CA PHE A 120 2.94 9.80 -6.78
C PHE A 120 3.37 11.06 -7.50
N GLN A 121 2.42 11.95 -7.79
CA GLN A 121 2.77 13.29 -8.24
C GLN A 121 3.22 14.12 -7.04
N GLY A 122 4.32 14.86 -7.21
CA GLY A 122 4.81 15.77 -6.18
C GLY A 122 3.76 16.83 -5.83
N PRO A 123 3.87 17.47 -4.65
CA PRO A 123 2.95 18.53 -4.27
C PRO A 123 2.90 19.58 -5.37
N ARG A 124 1.68 19.92 -5.82
CA ARG A 124 1.45 21.11 -6.63
C ARG A 124 1.81 22.29 -5.73
N ILE A 125 3.03 22.79 -5.86
CA ILE A 125 3.40 24.09 -5.31
C ILE A 125 2.47 25.07 -6.02
N LYS A 126 1.32 25.41 -5.42
CA LYS A 126 0.61 26.63 -5.81
C LYS A 126 1.59 27.73 -5.48
N GLY A 127 2.21 28.30 -6.51
CA GLY A 127 3.25 29.31 -6.38
C GLY A 127 2.78 30.44 -5.47
N GLY A 128 3.19 30.37 -4.21
CA GLY A 128 3.21 31.52 -3.33
C GLY A 128 4.32 32.42 -3.86
N ARG A 129 3.92 33.43 -4.64
CA ARG A 129 4.74 34.62 -4.84
C ARG A 129 5.14 35.12 -3.45
N LEU A 130 6.42 35.03 -3.14
CA LEU A 130 7.03 35.88 -2.13
C LEU A 130 6.97 37.30 -2.73
N ASN A 131 6.12 38.14 -2.14
CA ASN A 131 6.25 39.60 -2.23
C ASN A 131 7.05 40.05 -1.01
#